data_AF-A0A2E2T555-F1
#
_entry.id   AF-A0A2E2T555-F1
#
_cell.length_a   1.000
_cell.length_b   1.000
_cell.length_c   1.000
_cell.angle_alpha   90.00
_cell.angle_beta   90.00
_cell.angle_gamma   90.00
#
_symmetry.space_group_name_H-M   'P 1'
#
loop_
_entity.id
_entity.type
_entity.pdbx_description
1 polymer ?
#
loop_
_entity_poly.entity_id
_entity_poly.type
_entity_poly.pdbx_seq_one_letter_code
_entity_poly.pdbx_strand_id
1 'polypeptide(L)'
;MTFNQTWPASTAASDAAGYVLIDPDVLFRMQGDATIAQTGLGANFAVVQTAGSTTIGRSKNACDADTVATTNTLPIRIVDFYDGPSSSVGDTYTDGIFRFNAGHQLTNTTGI
;
A
#
# COMPACT_ATOMS: atom_id res chain seq x y z
N MET A 1 8.89 -17.60 16.60
CA MET A 1 7.73 -17.37 15.72
C MET A 1 8.25 -17.13 14.31
N THR A 2 7.68 -17.80 13.31
CA THR A 2 7.98 -17.52 11.89
C THR A 2 6.88 -16.60 11.37
N PHE A 3 7.22 -15.35 11.10
CA PHE A 3 6.27 -14.39 10.54
C PHE A 3 6.20 -14.58 9.02
N ASN A 4 4.98 -14.66 8.48
CA ASN A 4 4.74 -14.70 7.05
C ASN A 4 3.62 -13.73 6.68
N GLN A 5 3.71 -13.14 5.49
CA GLN A 5 2.70 -12.24 4.91
C GLN A 5 1.62 -13.01 4.13
N THR A 6 1.72 -14.34 4.05
CA THR A 6 0.75 -15.21 3.37
C THR A 6 0.39 -16.43 4.21
N TRP A 7 -0.84 -16.91 4.04
CA TRP A 7 -1.33 -18.18 4.57
C TRP A 7 -1.69 -19.11 3.40
N PRO A 8 -0.79 -20.02 2.98
CA PRO A 8 -1.06 -20.90 1.86
C PRO A 8 -2.06 -22.00 2.24
N ALA A 9 -2.77 -22.51 1.23
CA ALA A 9 -3.68 -23.63 1.39
C ALA A 9 -2.97 -24.86 1.98
N SER A 10 -3.72 -25.71 2.68
CA SER A 10 -3.22 -26.94 3.31
C SER A 10 -2.18 -26.73 4.43
N THR A 11 -2.01 -25.50 4.92
CA THR A 11 -1.26 -25.23 6.14
C THR A 11 -2.08 -25.73 7.34
N ALA A 12 -1.64 -26.83 7.96
CA ALA A 12 -2.25 -27.37 9.17
C ALA A 12 -1.45 -26.91 10.39
N ALA A 13 -1.96 -25.90 11.11
CA ALA A 13 -1.43 -25.47 12.39
C ALA A 13 -2.58 -25.22 13.37
N SER A 14 -2.46 -25.73 14.59
CA SER A 14 -3.45 -25.55 15.65
C SER A 14 -3.24 -24.29 16.48
N ASP A 15 -2.12 -23.59 16.27
CA ASP A 15 -1.63 -22.44 17.05
C ASP A 15 -1.39 -21.20 16.19
N ALA A 16 -1.98 -21.15 14.98
CA ALA A 16 -1.83 -20.02 14.08
C ALA A 16 -2.39 -18.73 14.70
N ALA A 17 -1.62 -17.66 14.66
CA ALA A 17 -2.04 -16.32 15.06
C ALA A 17 -1.89 -15.34 13.90
N GLY A 18 -2.94 -14.57 13.63
CA GLY A 18 -2.93 -13.47 12.66
C GLY A 18 -2.81 -12.14 13.39
N TYR A 19 -1.90 -11.28 12.93
CA TYR A 19 -1.79 -9.90 13.40
C TYR A 19 -2.39 -8.98 12.35
N VAL A 20 -3.38 -8.19 12.73
CA VAL A 20 -4.05 -7.23 11.85
C VAL A 20 -3.80 -5.83 12.38
N LEU A 21 -3.30 -4.96 11.51
CA LEU A 21 -3.12 -3.54 11.80
C LEU A 21 -4.33 -2.77 11.25
N ILE A 22 -5.03 -2.07 12.13
CA ILE A 22 -6.20 -1.25 11.79
C ILE A 22 -5.97 0.14 12.39
N ASP A 23 -5.11 0.91 11.72
CA ASP A 23 -4.78 2.27 12.10
C ASP A 23 -4.96 3.19 10.87
N PRO A 24 -5.83 4.21 10.93
CA PRO A 24 -6.01 5.16 9.83
C PRO A 24 -4.74 5.94 9.47
N ASP A 25 -3.83 6.14 10.43
CA ASP A 25 -2.63 6.96 10.28
C ASP A 25 -1.35 6.12 10.06
N VAL A 26 -1.50 4.81 9.82
CA VAL A 26 -0.38 3.94 9.49
C VAL A 26 0.37 4.41 8.25
N LEU A 27 1.70 4.41 8.34
CA LEU A 27 2.59 4.55 7.20
C LEU A 27 2.98 3.16 6.67
N PHE A 28 2.77 2.94 5.38
CA PHE A 28 3.08 1.66 4.73
C PHE A 28 3.80 1.88 3.40
N ARG A 29 4.77 1.00 3.11
CA ARG A 29 5.46 1.01 1.82
C ARG A 29 4.62 0.31 0.77
N MET A 30 4.50 0.91 -0.39
CA MET A 30 3.79 0.38 -1.55
C MET A 30 4.56 0.73 -2.83
N GLN A 31 4.50 -0.14 -3.82
CA GLN A 31 5.12 0.08 -5.13
C GLN A 31 4.09 0.70 -6.07
N GLY A 32 4.53 1.65 -6.90
CA GLY A 32 3.78 2.14 -8.06
C GLY A 32 3.72 1.13 -9.19
N ASP A 33 2.61 1.06 -9.90
CA ASP A 33 2.48 0.28 -11.14
C ASP A 33 3.19 0.92 -12.35
N ALA A 34 3.63 2.16 -12.21
CA ALA A 34 4.53 2.86 -13.11
C ALA A 34 5.42 3.87 -12.35
N THR A 35 6.08 4.75 -13.09
CA THR A 35 6.95 5.81 -12.56
C THR A 35 6.16 6.85 -11.77
N ILE A 36 6.59 7.13 -10.54
CA ILE A 36 6.07 8.25 -9.76
C ILE A 36 7.14 9.35 -9.74
N ALA A 37 6.88 10.46 -10.44
CA ALA A 37 7.78 11.60 -10.46
C ALA A 37 7.88 12.26 -9.07
N GLN A 38 9.01 12.90 -8.76
CA GLN A 38 9.21 13.59 -7.48
C GLN A 38 8.15 14.68 -7.20
N THR A 39 7.58 15.28 -8.25
CA THR A 39 6.47 16.24 -8.16
C THR A 39 5.18 15.62 -7.63
N GLY A 40 5.06 14.30 -7.59
CA GLY A 40 3.95 13.56 -6.99
C GLY A 40 3.99 13.53 -5.46
N LEU A 41 5.04 14.03 -4.81
CA LEU A 41 5.11 14.07 -3.35
C LEU A 41 3.92 14.83 -2.74
N GLY A 42 3.24 14.22 -1.77
CA GLY A 42 2.04 14.78 -1.13
C GLY A 42 0.76 14.66 -1.96
N ALA A 43 0.82 14.13 -3.19
CA ALA A 43 -0.37 13.84 -3.98
C ALA A 43 -1.08 12.56 -3.51
N ASN A 44 -2.33 12.43 -3.94
CA ASN A 44 -3.18 11.29 -3.69
C ASN A 44 -3.24 10.40 -4.94
N PHE A 45 -3.44 9.10 -4.73
CA PHE A 45 -3.42 8.08 -5.76
C PHE A 45 -4.52 7.04 -5.53
N ALA A 46 -4.96 6.39 -6.60
CA ALA A 46 -5.78 5.19 -6.54
C ALA A 46 -4.93 3.95 -6.22
N VAL A 47 -5.62 2.84 -5.96
CA VAL A 47 -4.99 1.54 -5.72
C VAL A 47 -5.46 0.58 -6.79
N VAL A 48 -4.51 -0.05 -7.49
CA VAL A 48 -4.77 -1.21 -8.34
C VAL A 48 -4.74 -2.45 -7.47
N GLN A 49 -5.80 -3.25 -7.52
CA GLN A 49 -5.89 -4.53 -6.81
C GLN A 49 -5.83 -5.67 -7.82
N THR A 50 -4.78 -6.48 -7.74
CA THR A 50 -4.63 -7.70 -8.53
C THR A 50 -4.59 -8.92 -7.61
N ALA A 51 -4.96 -10.09 -8.13
CA ALA A 51 -4.85 -11.35 -7.41
C ALA A 51 -3.47 -11.52 -6.76
N GLY A 52 -3.40 -11.98 -5.52
CA GLY A 52 -2.12 -12.23 -4.82
C GLY A 52 -1.23 -13.25 -5.55
N SER A 53 0.04 -13.33 -5.15
CA SER A 53 0.98 -14.30 -5.74
C SER A 53 1.77 -15.05 -4.67
N THR A 54 1.79 -16.38 -4.79
CA THR A 54 2.59 -17.27 -3.95
C THR A 54 4.09 -17.16 -4.26
N THR A 55 4.46 -16.73 -5.48
CA THR A 55 5.86 -16.52 -5.88
C THR A 55 6.52 -15.39 -5.11
N ILE A 56 5.81 -14.27 -4.89
CA ILE A 56 6.31 -13.13 -4.10
C ILE A 56 5.87 -13.20 -2.63
N GLY A 57 4.99 -14.15 -2.30
CA GLY A 57 4.48 -14.38 -0.94
C GLY A 57 3.70 -13.21 -0.34
N ARG A 58 2.99 -12.42 -1.18
CA ARG A 58 2.21 -11.23 -0.74
C ARG A 58 1.11 -10.83 -1.73
N SER A 59 0.26 -9.88 -1.33
CA SER A 59 -0.73 -9.22 -2.19
C SER A 59 -0.06 -8.44 -3.33
N LYS A 60 -0.73 -8.35 -4.49
CA LYS A 60 -0.30 -7.51 -5.63
C LYS A 60 -1.10 -6.22 -5.71
N ASN A 61 -1.30 -5.57 -4.57
CA ASN A 61 -1.86 -4.22 -4.54
C ASN A 61 -0.72 -3.25 -4.88
N ALA A 62 -0.96 -2.35 -5.83
CA ALA A 62 -0.01 -1.33 -6.26
C ALA A 62 -0.66 0.05 -6.27
N CYS A 63 0.15 1.10 -6.10
CA CYS A 63 -0.29 2.48 -6.31
C CYS A 63 -0.47 2.70 -7.81
N ASP A 64 -1.62 3.24 -8.21
CA ASP A 64 -1.89 3.62 -9.61
C ASP A 64 -1.18 4.96 -9.90
N ALA A 65 -0.01 4.91 -10.49
CA ALA A 65 0.86 6.08 -10.67
C ALA A 65 0.26 7.12 -11.63
N ASP A 66 -0.66 6.72 -12.51
CA ASP A 66 -1.31 7.61 -13.49
C ASP A 66 -2.47 8.44 -12.88
N THR A 67 -2.91 8.09 -11.67
CA THR A 67 -4.03 8.77 -10.99
C THR A 67 -3.63 9.97 -10.12
N VAL A 68 -2.41 10.49 -10.29
CA VAL A 68 -1.89 11.56 -9.43
C VAL A 68 -2.83 12.78 -9.36
N ALA A 69 -3.36 13.08 -8.18
CA ALA A 69 -4.24 14.23 -7.98
C ALA A 69 -4.19 14.74 -6.55
N THR A 70 -4.63 15.98 -6.32
CA THR A 70 -4.74 16.58 -4.97
C THR A 70 -6.15 16.46 -4.37
N THR A 71 -7.07 15.77 -5.04
CA THR A 71 -8.46 15.62 -4.59
C THR A 71 -8.57 14.63 -3.42
N ASN A 72 -9.59 14.82 -2.58
CA ASN A 72 -9.91 13.93 -1.45
C ASN A 72 -10.65 12.63 -1.86
N THR A 73 -10.82 12.38 -3.16
CA THR A 73 -11.53 11.21 -3.70
C THR A 73 -10.65 9.99 -3.85
N LEU A 74 -9.32 10.17 -3.80
CA LEU A 74 -8.34 9.10 -3.95
C LEU A 74 -7.92 8.55 -2.58
N PRO A 75 -7.82 7.22 -2.41
CA PRO A 75 -7.74 6.56 -1.11
C PRO A 75 -6.40 6.68 -0.38
N ILE A 76 -5.29 6.83 -1.10
CA ILE A 76 -3.94 6.85 -0.49
C ILE A 76 -3.20 8.14 -0.84
N ARG A 77 -2.31 8.58 0.06
CA ARG A 77 -1.44 9.74 -0.14
C ARG A 77 0.00 9.35 0.09
N ILE A 78 0.90 9.78 -0.79
CA ILE A 78 2.34 9.60 -0.58
C ILE A 78 2.87 10.62 0.43
N VAL A 79 3.57 10.13 1.45
CA VAL A 79 4.18 10.93 2.52
C VAL A 79 5.67 11.13 2.26
N ASP A 80 6.32 10.09 1.73
CA ASP A 80 7.74 10.11 1.38
C ASP A 80 8.02 9.09 0.27
N PHE A 81 9.16 9.22 -0.40
CA PHE A 81 9.63 8.21 -1.34
C PHE A 81 10.58 7.24 -0.65
N TYR A 82 10.54 5.97 -1.06
CA TYR A 82 11.59 5.04 -0.70
C TYR A 82 12.71 5.14 -1.74
N ASP A 83 13.86 5.67 -1.33
CA ASP A 83 15.07 5.70 -2.15
C ASP A 83 16.13 4.79 -1.51
N GLY A 84 16.39 3.66 -2.16
CA GLY A 84 17.24 2.60 -1.61
C GLY A 84 17.64 1.56 -2.65
N PRO A 85 18.18 0.40 -2.22
CA PRO A 85 18.79 -0.56 -3.14
C PRO A 85 17.84 -1.16 -4.19
N SER A 86 16.54 -1.06 -3.96
CA SER A 86 15.50 -1.71 -4.77
C SER A 86 14.59 -0.73 -5.52
N SER A 87 14.72 0.59 -5.29
CA SER A 87 13.94 1.62 -5.96
C SER A 87 14.56 2.98 -5.74
N SER A 88 14.40 3.87 -6.72
CA SER A 88 14.78 5.28 -6.63
C SER A 88 13.64 6.16 -7.12
N VAL A 89 13.63 7.41 -6.67
CA VAL A 89 12.58 8.37 -7.06
C VAL A 89 12.55 8.53 -8.58
N GLY A 90 11.40 8.23 -9.19
CA GLY A 90 11.22 8.36 -10.64
C GLY A 90 11.76 7.19 -11.47
N ASP A 91 12.08 6.04 -10.86
CA ASP A 91 12.35 4.81 -11.60
C ASP A 91 11.08 4.23 -12.28
N THR A 92 11.18 3.08 -12.96
CA THR A 92 10.04 2.49 -13.68
C THR A 92 8.87 2.07 -12.78
N TYR A 93 9.13 1.73 -11.51
CA TYR A 93 8.12 1.23 -10.55
C TYR A 93 8.44 1.81 -9.18
N THR A 94 8.09 3.07 -8.99
CA THR A 94 8.61 3.86 -7.88
C THR A 94 7.96 3.45 -6.57
N ASP A 95 8.77 3.15 -5.58
CA ASP A 95 8.31 2.81 -4.24
C ASP A 95 8.10 4.07 -3.41
N GLY A 96 6.95 4.14 -2.74
CA GLY A 96 6.59 5.23 -1.84
C GLY A 96 6.19 4.73 -0.46
N ILE A 97 6.28 5.63 0.51
CA ILE A 97 5.65 5.50 1.83
C ILE A 97 4.32 6.24 1.77
N PHE A 98 3.24 5.50 1.96
CA PHE A 98 1.88 5.98 1.85
C PHE A 98 1.16 5.96 3.19
N ARG A 99 0.12 6.80 3.28
CA ARG A 99 -0.92 6.76 4.30
C ARG A 99 -2.28 6.67 3.64
N PHE A 100 -3.31 6.31 4.41
CA PHE A 100 -4.67 6.54 3.97
C PHE A 100 -4.95 8.05 3.89
N ASN A 101 -5.69 8.45 2.85
CA ASN A 101 -6.18 9.81 2.67
C ASN A 101 -7.53 9.97 3.42
N ALA A 102 -8.41 10.87 2.97
CA ALA A 102 -9.72 11.05 3.56
C ALA A 102 -10.62 9.81 3.37
N GLY A 103 -11.53 9.58 4.32
CA GLY A 103 -12.58 8.57 4.19
C GLY A 103 -12.27 7.20 4.80
N HIS A 104 -11.20 7.05 5.59
CA HIS A 104 -11.00 5.83 6.37
C HIS A 104 -12.17 5.61 7.34
N GLN A 105 -12.72 4.40 7.38
CA GLN A 105 -13.95 4.08 8.13
C GLN A 105 -13.88 4.49 9.61
N LEU A 106 -12.73 4.27 10.27
CA LEU A 106 -12.52 4.65 11.68
C LEU A 106 -12.44 6.16 11.93
N THR A 107 -12.30 6.98 10.88
CA THR A 107 -12.26 8.45 10.98
C THR A 107 -13.56 9.10 10.47
N ASN A 108 -14.52 8.31 9.99
CA ASN A 108 -15.75 8.82 9.43
C ASN A 108 -16.70 9.29 10.55
N THR A 109 -17.04 10.57 10.53
CA THR A 109 -17.94 11.19 11.53
C THR A 109 -19.41 11.04 11.18
N THR A 110 -19.72 10.56 9.97
CA THR A 110 -21.08 10.50 9.38
C THR A 110 -21.72 9.12 9.46
N GLY A 111 -21.08 8.17 10.13
CA GLY A 111 -21.51 6.76 10.22
C GLY A 111 -20.88 5.87 9.15
N ILE A 112 -20.75 4.57 9.46
CA ILE A 112 -20.25 3.50 8.57
C ILE A 112 -21.39 2.67 8.00
#